data_AF-A0A3B9KVK6-F1
#
_entry.id   AF-A0A3B9KVK6-F1
#
_cell.length_a   1.000
_cell.length_b   1.000
_cell.length_c   1.000
_cell.angle_alpha   90.00
_cell.angle_beta   90.00
_cell.angle_gamma   90.00
#
_symmetry.space_group_name_H-M   'P 1'
#
loop_
_entity.id
_entity.type
_entity.pdbx_description
1 polymer ?
#
loop_
_entity_poly.entity_id
_entity_poly.type
_entity_poly.pdbx_seq_one_letter_code
_entity_poly.pdbx_strand_id
1 'polypeptide(L)'
;MTVEECFRKLAASPFRSRFHLTQKDKDYIKKVGLPAIRTHAEDFVRERLAPALPKNDGKQTPMRGHPVFVAQHACACCCRG
;
A
#
# COMPACT_ATOMS: atom_id res chain seq x y z
N MET A 1 3.18 -3.65 20.80
CA MET A 1 2.00 -3.92 19.96
C MET A 1 2.32 -5.14 19.12
N THR A 2 1.52 -6.20 19.18
CA THR A 2 1.73 -7.39 18.33
C THR A 2 1.18 -7.16 16.91
N VAL A 3 1.47 -8.07 15.98
CA VAL A 3 0.95 -8.01 14.60
C VAL A 3 -0.58 -8.12 14.60
N GLU A 4 -1.15 -8.96 15.45
CA GLU A 4 -2.59 -9.17 15.60
C GLU A 4 -3.27 -7.91 16.12
N GLU A 5 -2.65 -7.23 17.10
CA GLU A 5 -3.16 -5.96 17.61
C GLU A 5 -3.13 -4.86 16.54
N CYS A 6 -2.09 -4.84 15.70
CA CYS A 6 -1.99 -3.94 14.55
C CYS A 6 -3.14 -4.18 13.57
N PHE A 7 -3.36 -5.45 13.18
CA PHE A 7 -4.44 -5.81 12.26
C PHE A 7 -5.82 -5.47 12.82
N ARG A 8 -6.05 -5.69 14.11
CA ARG A 8 -7.30 -5.30 14.76
C ARG A 8 -7.53 -3.78 14.70
N LYS A 9 -6.50 -2.97 14.94
CA LYS A 9 -6.58 -1.50 14.83
C LYS A 9 -6.83 -1.03 13.40
N LEU A 10 -6.14 -1.62 12.42
CA LEU A 10 -6.33 -1.31 11.00
C LEU A 10 -7.74 -1.66 10.54
N ALA A 11 -8.26 -2.83 10.94
CA ALA A 11 -9.60 -3.30 10.60
C ALA A 11 -10.72 -2.44 11.22
N ALA A 12 -10.48 -1.80 12.37
CA ALA A 12 -11.45 -0.92 13.02
C ALA A 12 -11.75 0.36 12.21
N SER A 13 -10.92 0.71 11.22
CA SER A 13 -11.15 1.89 10.37
C SER A 13 -12.05 1.54 9.18
N PRO A 14 -13.28 2.12 9.07
CA PRO A 14 -14.19 1.86 7.93
C PRO A 14 -13.63 2.32 6.58
N PHE A 15 -12.68 3.26 6.61
CA PHE A 15 -11.95 3.66 5.41
C PHE A 15 -10.97 2.57 4.99
N ARG A 16 -10.13 2.08 5.89
CA ARG A 16 -9.07 1.10 5.55
C ARG A 16 -9.64 -0.28 5.25
N SER A 17 -10.69 -0.68 5.95
CA SER A 17 -11.33 -1.98 5.77
C SER A 17 -11.99 -2.18 4.41
N ARG A 18 -12.16 -1.13 3.59
CA ARG A 18 -12.72 -1.27 2.23
C ARG A 18 -11.71 -1.79 1.20
N PHE A 19 -10.41 -1.69 1.48
CA PHE A 19 -9.37 -1.99 0.50
C PHE A 19 -9.09 -3.50 0.46
N HIS A 20 -9.35 -4.11 -0.69
CA HIS A 20 -9.12 -5.52 -0.95
C HIS A 20 -8.48 -5.72 -2.32
N LEU A 21 -7.58 -6.70 -2.42
CA LEU A 21 -7.02 -7.10 -3.71
C LEU A 21 -8.11 -7.72 -4.59
N THR A 22 -8.28 -7.16 -5.78
CA THR A 22 -9.16 -7.73 -6.80
C THR A 22 -8.58 -9.04 -7.34
N GLN A 23 -9.36 -9.82 -8.09
CA GLN A 23 -8.84 -11.01 -8.75
C GLN A 23 -7.68 -10.65 -9.70
N LYS A 24 -7.82 -9.55 -10.46
CA LYS A 24 -6.77 -9.03 -11.33
C LYS A 24 -5.47 -8.71 -10.58
N ASP A 25 -5.57 -8.12 -9.39
CA ASP A 25 -4.39 -7.82 -8.56
C ASP A 25 -3.71 -9.12 -8.12
N LYS A 26 -4.49 -10.12 -7.68
CA LYS A 26 -3.96 -11.44 -7.29
C LYS A 26 -3.30 -12.15 -8.47
N ASP A 27 -3.89 -12.09 -9.65
CA ASP A 27 -3.34 -12.71 -10.85
C ASP A 27 -2.06 -12.02 -11.30
N TYR A 28 -1.99 -10.68 -11.19
CA TYR A 28 -0.76 -9.93 -11.43
C TYR A 28 0.34 -10.33 -10.44
N ILE A 29 0.04 -10.41 -9.14
CA ILE A 29 1.00 -10.86 -8.11
C ILE A 29 1.50 -12.27 -8.44
N LYS A 30 0.62 -13.20 -8.83
CA LYS A 30 1.02 -14.55 -9.24
C LYS A 30 1.92 -14.53 -10.48
N LYS A 31 1.62 -13.65 -11.44
CA LYS A 31 2.38 -13.51 -12.69
C LYS A 31 3.81 -12.99 -12.46
N VAL A 32 3.98 -11.96 -11.64
CA VAL A 32 5.31 -11.32 -11.44
C VAL A 32 6.07 -11.89 -10.24
N GLY A 33 5.38 -12.51 -9.29
CA GLY A 33 5.96 -13.07 -8.07
C GLY A 33 6.16 -12.05 -6.95
N LEU A 34 6.19 -12.56 -5.71
CA LEU A 34 6.40 -11.74 -4.51
C LEU A 34 7.73 -10.97 -4.48
N PRO A 35 8.87 -11.49 -4.98
CA PRO A 35 10.11 -10.72 -5.03
C PRO A 35 9.96 -9.42 -5.82
N ALA A 36 9.35 -9.47 -7.02
CA ALA A 36 9.11 -8.27 -7.82
C ALA A 36 8.15 -7.30 -7.13
N ILE A 37 7.09 -7.80 -6.49
CA ILE A 37 6.16 -6.97 -5.72
C ILE A 37 6.86 -6.22 -4.57
N ARG A 38 7.82 -6.86 -3.90
CA ARG A 38 8.64 -6.21 -2.86
C ARG A 38 9.48 -5.08 -3.45
N THR A 39 10.18 -5.34 -4.56
CA THR A 39 10.95 -4.31 -5.28
C THR A 39 10.05 -3.12 -5.68
N HIS A 40 8.87 -3.38 -6.26
CA HIS A 40 7.93 -2.30 -6.60
C HIS A 40 7.52 -1.48 -5.38
N ALA A 41 7.32 -2.11 -4.22
CA ALA A 41 6.99 -1.39 -2.99
C ALA A 41 8.13 -0.50 -2.50
N GLU A 42 9.36 -1.00 -2.55
CA GLU A 42 10.55 -0.22 -2.23
C GLU A 42 10.71 0.98 -3.17
N ASP A 43 10.54 0.77 -4.48
CA ASP A 43 10.63 1.82 -5.49
C ASP A 43 9.56 2.90 -5.28
N PHE A 44 8.31 2.52 -5.01
CA PHE A 44 7.26 3.48 -4.71
C PHE A 44 7.54 4.28 -3.44
N VAL A 45 8.08 3.65 -2.39
CA VAL A 45 8.49 4.39 -1.19
C VAL A 45 9.62 5.37 -1.55
N ARG A 46 10.66 4.90 -2.23
CA ARG A 46 11.83 5.72 -2.60
C ARG A 46 11.46 6.92 -3.45
N GLU A 47 10.58 6.75 -4.42
CA GLU A 47 10.22 7.79 -5.38
C GLU A 47 9.14 8.73 -4.87
N ARG A 48 8.18 8.21 -4.08
CA ARG A 48 6.95 8.96 -3.76
C ARG A 48 6.87 9.38 -2.29
N LEU A 49 7.40 8.57 -1.37
CA LEU A 49 7.30 8.79 0.07
C LEU A 49 8.63 9.17 0.75
N ALA A 50 9.79 8.94 0.14
CA ALA A 50 11.09 9.24 0.74
C ALA A 50 11.60 10.68 0.48
N PRO A 51 11.33 11.35 -0.67
CA PRO A 51 11.90 12.67 -0.94
C PRO A 51 11.50 13.71 0.12
N ALA A 52 12.40 14.61 0.52
CA ALA A 52 12.09 15.63 1.54
C ALA A 52 10.91 16.52 1.12
N LEU A 53 10.81 16.84 -0.17
CA LEU A 53 9.75 17.64 -0.78
C LEU A 53 9.06 16.83 -1.90
N PRO A 54 8.16 15.89 -1.56
CA PRO A 54 7.51 15.06 -2.57
C PRO A 54 6.48 15.87 -3.35
N LYS A 55 6.33 15.60 -4.66
CA LYS A 55 5.42 16.34 -5.56
C LYS A 55 3.97 16.39 -5.08
N ASN A 56 3.49 15.33 -4.44
CA ASN A 56 2.10 15.18 -3.98
C ASN A 56 2.06 14.88 -2.47
N ASP A 57 2.60 15.77 -1.63
CA ASP A 57 2.58 15.54 -0.19
C ASP A 57 1.14 15.42 0.35
N GLY A 58 0.92 14.47 1.26
CA GLY A 58 -0.40 14.03 1.73
C GLY A 58 -1.20 13.15 0.75
N LYS A 59 -0.78 13.02 -0.52
CA LYS A 59 -1.46 12.21 -1.56
C LYS A 59 -0.46 11.48 -2.48
N GLN A 60 0.58 10.88 -1.88
CA GLN A 60 1.73 10.34 -2.59
C GLN A 60 1.41 9.19 -3.55
N THR A 61 0.47 8.31 -3.17
CA THR A 61 0.14 7.10 -3.97
C THR A 61 -1.33 7.06 -4.41
N PRO A 62 -1.61 6.63 -5.66
CA PRO A 62 -2.97 6.39 -6.12
C PRO A 62 -3.71 5.37 -5.24
N MET A 63 -5.05 5.36 -5.26
CA MET A 63 -5.82 4.35 -4.51
C MET A 63 -5.83 2.96 -5.17
N ARG A 64 -5.64 2.89 -6.50
CA ARG A 64 -5.75 1.68 -7.31
C ARG A 64 -4.77 1.71 -8.49
N GLY A 65 -4.67 0.61 -9.23
CA GLY A 65 -3.83 0.47 -10.43
C GLY A 65 -2.58 -0.38 -10.22
N HIS A 66 -2.24 -0.67 -8.96
CA HIS A 66 -1.20 -1.64 -8.60
C HIS A 66 -1.53 -2.24 -7.22
N PRO A 67 -1.29 -3.56 -6.98
CA PRO A 67 -1.59 -4.21 -5.70
C PRO A 67 -0.92 -3.54 -4.49
N VAL A 68 0.31 -3.04 -4.66
CA VAL A 68 1.03 -2.33 -3.59
C VAL A 68 0.28 -1.08 -3.14
N PHE A 69 -0.30 -0.32 -4.07
CA PHE A 69 -1.07 0.88 -3.69
C PHE A 69 -2.28 0.50 -2.84
N VAL A 70 -3.02 -0.54 -3.25
CA VAL A 70 -4.16 -1.05 -2.47
C VAL A 70 -3.72 -1.46 -1.06
N ALA A 71 -2.60 -2.18 -0.95
CA ALA A 71 -2.04 -2.59 0.33
C ALA A 71 -1.60 -1.39 1.19
N GLN A 72 -0.99 -0.37 0.59
CA GLN A 72 -0.55 0.83 1.31
C GLN A 72 -1.72 1.60 1.93
N HIS A 73 -2.84 1.74 1.20
CA HIS A 73 -4.05 2.37 1.73
C HIS A 73 -4.72 1.54 2.83
N ALA A 74 -4.73 0.21 2.70
CA ALA A 74 -5.21 -0.69 3.74
C ALA A 74 -4.38 -0.58 5.04
N CYS A 75 -3.05 -0.40 4.91
CA CYS A 75 -2.11 -0.40 6.03
C CYS A 75 -1.69 0.98 6.53
N ALA A 76 -2.33 2.05 6.06
CA ALA A 76 -1.99 3.44 6.45
C ALA A 76 -0.55 3.87 6.12
N CYS A 77 0.05 3.32 5.07
CA CYS A 77 1.42 3.65 4.64
C CYS A 77 1.48 4.25 3.23
N CYS A 78 0.37 4.86 2.78
CA CYS A 78 0.23 5.48 1.45
C CYS A 78 0.66 6.96 1.41
N CYS A 79 0.69 7.64 2.55
CA CYS A 79 1.03 9.06 2.68
C CYS A 79 1.80 9.33 3.99
N ARG A 80 2.23 10.58 4.20
CA ARG A 80 3.00 11.03 5.36
C ARG A 80 2.17 11.67 6.48
N GLY A 81 0.85 11.69 6.37
CA GLY A 81 -0.07 12.36 7.29
C GLY A 81 -1.16 11.46 7.85
#